data_AF-A0A8B0SHX8-F1
#
_entry.id   AF-A0A8B0SHX8-F1
#
_cell.length_a   1.000
_cell.length_b   1.000
_cell.length_c   1.000
_cell.angle_alpha   90.00
_cell.angle_beta   90.00
_cell.angle_gamma   90.00
#
_symmetry.space_group_name_H-M   'P 1'
#
loop_
_entity.id
_entity.type
_entity.pdbx_description
1 polymer ?
#
loop_
_entity_poly.entity_id
_entity_poly.type
_entity_poly.pdbx_seq_one_letter_code
_entity_poly.pdbx_strand_id
1 'polypeptide(L)'
;MTKKASNYFSDTLALGTREDGTMGKQDDFFRTQIRIPSDVYEAIKLSAEESGRSVNAEMVHLMSAALGMKEPVPDLAESRIRELIREELTKAGK
;
A
#
# COMPACT_ATOMS: atom_id res chain seq x y z
N MET A 1 -2.05 -38.78 -15.08
CA MET A 1 -3.20 -37.85 -15.11
C MET A 1 -3.46 -37.33 -13.70
N THR A 2 -3.51 -36.00 -13.59
CA THR A 2 -4.21 -35.15 -12.59
C THR A 2 -3.73 -35.06 -11.12
N LYS A 3 -3.44 -33.80 -10.75
CA LYS A 3 -2.98 -33.22 -9.48
C LYS A 3 -4.04 -33.24 -8.36
N LYS A 4 -3.61 -33.08 -7.10
CA LYS A 4 -3.98 -31.91 -6.26
C LYS A 4 -3.10 -31.76 -5.00
N ALA A 5 -2.49 -30.58 -4.88
CA ALA A 5 -2.04 -29.94 -3.65
C ALA A 5 -3.27 -29.54 -2.79
N SER A 6 -3.24 -29.09 -1.55
CA SER A 6 -2.26 -28.36 -0.75
C SER A 6 -2.83 -28.38 0.67
N ASN A 7 -2.09 -28.89 1.65
CA ASN A 7 -2.48 -28.77 3.06
C ASN A 7 -2.16 -27.34 3.51
N TYR A 8 -3.21 -26.57 3.76
CA TYR A 8 -3.09 -25.24 4.35
C TYR A 8 -2.67 -25.38 5.81
N PHE A 9 -1.51 -24.79 6.10
CA PHE A 9 -0.93 -24.59 7.41
C PHE A 9 -1.94 -23.99 8.38
N SER A 10 -2.36 -24.80 9.33
CA SER A 10 -2.92 -24.37 10.60
C SER A 10 -1.76 -24.15 11.57
N ASP A 11 -1.29 -22.92 11.71
CA ASP A 11 -0.53 -22.53 12.88
C ASP A 11 -1.11 -21.23 13.45
N THR A 12 -1.96 -21.48 14.43
CA THR A 12 -2.38 -20.66 15.56
C THR A 12 -1.46 -19.49 15.91
N LEU A 13 -2.02 -18.29 15.75
CA LEU A 13 -2.05 -17.18 16.71
C LEU A 13 -1.26 -17.40 18.01
N ALA A 14 0.00 -16.96 18.02
CA ALA A 14 0.66 -16.55 19.24
C ALA A 14 0.41 -15.04 19.44
N LEU A 15 -0.70 -14.73 20.10
CA LEU A 15 -1.00 -13.40 20.65
C LEU A 15 0.00 -13.11 21.78
N GLY A 16 1.07 -12.40 21.45
CA GLY A 16 1.98 -11.75 22.39
C GLY A 16 1.73 -10.24 22.38
N THR A 17 1.23 -9.74 23.49
CA THR A 17 1.03 -8.32 23.87
C THR A 17 2.28 -7.45 23.67
N ARG A 18 2.09 -6.14 23.41
CA ARG A 18 2.71 -5.05 24.20
C ARG A 18 1.87 -3.77 24.20
N GLU A 19 1.81 -3.18 25.39
CA GLU A 19 1.15 -1.94 25.76
C GLU A 19 2.09 -0.73 25.55
N ASP A 20 2.55 -0.45 24.33
CA ASP A 20 3.19 0.83 23.98
C ASP A 20 3.44 0.94 22.46
N GLY A 21 3.26 2.14 21.91
CA GLY A 21 3.82 2.50 20.60
C GLY A 21 2.90 2.26 19.39
N THR A 22 2.00 3.22 19.17
CA THR A 22 1.35 3.56 17.88
C THR A 22 1.81 2.76 16.65
N MET A 23 0.97 1.83 16.19
CA MET A 23 0.96 1.37 14.79
C MET A 23 -0.33 1.88 14.13
N GLY A 24 -0.43 3.19 14.01
CA GLY A 24 -1.62 3.87 13.48
C GLY A 24 -1.80 3.68 11.98
N LYS A 25 -3.09 3.60 11.58
CA LYS A 25 -3.65 3.81 10.23
C LYS A 25 -3.69 2.63 9.24
N GLN A 26 -3.63 1.37 9.66
CA GLN A 26 -4.00 0.25 8.77
C GLN A 26 -5.47 -0.19 8.88
N ASP A 27 -6.20 0.27 9.89
CA ASP A 27 -7.48 -0.33 10.28
C ASP A 27 -8.71 0.12 9.45
N ASP A 28 -8.60 1.16 8.61
CA ASP A 28 -9.74 1.73 7.86
C ASP A 28 -9.75 1.37 6.35
N PHE A 29 -9.07 0.31 5.92
CA PHE A 29 -9.06 -0.11 4.51
C PHE A 29 -9.81 -1.42 4.29
N PHE A 30 -10.82 -1.39 3.41
CA PHE A 30 -11.46 -2.61 2.93
C PHE A 30 -10.57 -3.27 1.86
N ARG A 31 -9.98 -4.42 2.20
CA ARG A 31 -9.18 -5.21 1.26
C ARG A 31 -10.11 -6.03 0.37
N THR A 32 -10.10 -5.74 -0.93
CA THR A 32 -10.88 -6.50 -1.92
C THR A 32 -9.99 -6.96 -3.07
N GLN A 33 -10.34 -8.10 -3.65
CA GLN A 33 -9.71 -8.60 -4.87
C GLN A 33 -10.55 -8.15 -6.07
N ILE A 34 -9.96 -7.34 -6.94
CA ILE A 34 -10.62 -6.88 -8.17
C ILE A 34 -10.05 -7.68 -9.34
N ARG A 35 -10.94 -8.17 -10.21
CA ARG A 35 -10.55 -8.77 -11.49
C ARG A 35 -10.69 -7.72 -12.57
N ILE A 36 -9.60 -7.47 -13.28
CA ILE A 36 -9.57 -6.54 -14.40
C ILE A 36 -8.99 -7.23 -15.65
N PRO A 37 -9.38 -6.79 -16.86
CA PRO A 37 -8.74 -7.22 -18.10
C PRO A 37 -7.23 -6.95 -18.08
N SER A 38 -6.45 -7.80 -18.77
CA SER A 38 -4.98 -7.74 -18.74
C SER A 38 -4.41 -6.47 -19.37
N ASP A 39 -5.01 -6.04 -20.47
CA ASP A 39 -4.71 -4.78 -21.15
C ASP A 39 -4.93 -3.55 -20.23
N VAL A 40 -6.01 -3.57 -19.44
CA VAL A 40 -6.29 -2.51 -18.46
C VAL A 40 -5.24 -2.51 -17.35
N TYR A 41 -4.84 -3.68 -16.84
CA TYR A 41 -3.79 -3.77 -15.82
C TYR A 41 -2.45 -3.22 -16.35
N GLU A 42 -2.08 -3.56 -17.57
CA GLU A 42 -0.85 -3.06 -18.20
C GLU A 42 -0.87 -1.53 -18.35
N ALA A 43 -2.00 -0.96 -18.79
CA ALA A 43 -2.16 0.49 -18.89
C ALA A 43 -2.02 1.19 -17.53
N ILE A 44 -2.63 0.64 -16.48
CA ILE A 44 -2.49 1.19 -15.11
C ILE A 44 -1.05 1.09 -14.63
N LYS A 45 -0.36 -0.01 -14.93
CA LYS A 45 1.04 -0.21 -14.54
C LYS A 45 1.95 0.83 -15.19
N LEU A 46 1.78 1.08 -16.49
CA LEU A 46 2.51 2.11 -17.21
C LEU A 46 2.25 3.51 -16.62
N SER A 47 0.98 3.84 -16.38
CA SER A 47 0.59 5.11 -15.74
C SER A 47 1.24 5.28 -14.36
N ALA A 48 1.32 4.20 -13.58
CA ALA A 48 1.96 4.21 -12.26
C ALA A 48 3.48 4.44 -12.36
N GLU A 49 4.14 3.84 -13.35
CA GLU A 49 5.56 4.05 -13.62
C GLU A 49 5.84 5.50 -14.04
N GLU A 50 5.00 6.07 -14.91
CA GLU A 50 5.11 7.47 -15.36
C GLU A 50 4.85 8.48 -14.22
N SER A 51 3.92 8.18 -13.33
CA SER A 51 3.56 9.03 -12.20
C SER A 51 4.45 8.85 -10.97
N GLY A 52 5.34 7.86 -10.98
CA GLY A 52 6.17 7.48 -9.83
C GLY A 52 5.36 6.92 -8.66
N ARG A 53 4.14 6.43 -8.91
CA ARG A 53 3.26 5.82 -7.90
C ARG A 53 3.38 4.30 -7.90
N SER A 54 3.03 3.67 -6.78
CA SER A 54 2.73 2.24 -6.81
C SER A 54 1.45 1.98 -7.60
N VAL A 55 1.32 0.79 -8.21
CA VAL A 55 0.10 0.39 -8.93
C VAL A 55 -1.15 0.54 -8.07
N ASN A 56 -1.06 0.25 -6.76
CA ASN A 56 -2.18 0.43 -5.84
C ASN A 56 -2.52 1.92 -5.64
N ALA A 57 -1.53 2.77 -5.44
CA ALA A 57 -1.73 4.21 -5.29
C ALA A 57 -2.31 4.83 -6.58
N GLU A 58 -1.87 4.38 -7.74
CA GLU A 58 -2.40 4.80 -9.03
C GLU A 58 -3.86 4.34 -9.22
N MET A 59 -4.21 3.10 -8.86
CA MET A 59 -5.60 2.64 -8.88
C MET A 59 -6.50 3.50 -7.98
N VAL A 60 -6.06 3.81 -6.77
CA VAL A 60 -6.82 4.67 -5.85
C VAL A 60 -6.96 6.08 -6.42
N HIS A 61 -5.90 6.64 -7.01
CA HIS A 61 -5.92 7.95 -7.67
C HIS A 61 -6.96 7.99 -8.79
N LEU A 62 -6.90 7.04 -9.73
CA LEU A 62 -7.81 6.98 -10.88
C LEU A 62 -9.26 6.78 -10.46
N MET A 63 -9.52 5.90 -9.49
CA MET A 63 -10.88 5.70 -8.94
C MET A 63 -11.39 6.95 -8.23
N SER A 64 -10.53 7.61 -7.44
CA SER A 64 -10.90 8.84 -6.73
C SER A 64 -11.23 9.95 -7.71
N ALA A 65 -10.40 10.13 -8.75
CA ALA A 65 -10.62 11.10 -9.81
C ALA A 65 -11.93 10.83 -10.57
N ALA A 66 -12.19 9.57 -10.94
CA ALA A 66 -13.41 9.17 -11.64
C ALA A 66 -14.68 9.40 -10.82
N LEU A 67 -14.60 9.23 -9.49
CA LEU A 67 -15.71 9.44 -8.56
C LEU A 67 -15.83 10.91 -8.10
N GLY A 68 -14.99 11.82 -8.60
CA GLY A 68 -14.96 13.21 -8.16
C GLY A 68 -14.55 13.39 -6.69
N MET A 69 -13.90 12.39 -6.11
CA MET A 69 -13.38 12.43 -4.75
C MET A 69 -12.10 13.27 -4.76
N LYS A 70 -12.07 14.32 -3.92
CA LYS A 70 -10.83 15.04 -3.66
C LYS A 70 -9.87 14.05 -3.01
N GLU A 71 -8.68 13.86 -3.60
CA GLU A 71 -7.69 12.95 -3.02
C GLU A 71 -7.54 13.27 -1.53
N PRO A 72 -7.63 12.28 -0.63
CA PRO A 72 -7.12 12.46 0.70
C PRO A 72 -5.62 12.66 0.53
N VAL A 73 -5.18 13.91 0.54
CA VAL A 73 -3.76 14.23 0.67
C VAL A 73 -3.29 13.41 1.86
N PRO A 74 -2.37 12.45 1.67
CA PRO A 74 -1.92 11.65 2.79
C PRO A 74 -1.43 12.66 3.82
N ASP A 75 -2.02 12.57 5.00
CA ASP A 75 -1.62 13.32 6.18
C ASP A 75 -0.28 12.74 6.65
N LEU A 76 0.71 12.77 5.75
CA LEU A 76 2.11 12.87 6.08
C LEU A 76 2.22 14.26 6.68
N ALA A 77 1.85 14.35 7.97
CA ALA A 77 2.11 15.52 8.77
C ALA A 77 3.52 15.97 8.40
N GLU A 78 3.67 17.25 8.08
CA GLU A 78 4.90 17.83 7.54
C GLU A 78 6.15 17.41 8.34
N SER A 79 5.96 17.11 9.62
CA SER A 79 6.91 16.46 10.53
C SER A 79 7.50 15.15 10.01
N ARG A 80 6.69 14.23 9.47
CA ARG A 80 7.14 12.92 8.96
C ARG A 80 8.00 13.06 7.70
N ILE A 81 7.66 14.01 6.83
CA ILE A 81 8.46 14.34 5.64
C ILE A 81 9.82 14.89 6.09
N ARG A 82 9.84 15.79 7.08
CA ARG A 82 11.06 16.35 7.66
C ARG A 82 11.93 15.29 8.35
N GLU A 83 11.32 14.32 9.04
CA GLU A 83 12.04 13.19 9.64
C GLU A 83 12.72 12.31 8.59
N LEU A 84 11.99 11.91 7.55
CA LEU A 84 12.54 11.09 6.46
C LEU A 84 13.72 11.79 5.76
N ILE A 85 13.60 13.10 5.51
CA ILE A 85 14.69 13.89 4.93
C ILE A 85 15.91 13.91 5.86
N ARG A 86 15.70 14.08 7.17
CA ARG A 86 16.79 14.08 8.15
C ARG A 86 17.49 12.73 8.22
N GLU A 87 16.75 11.63 8.24
CA GLU A 87 17.31 10.27 8.26
C GLU A 87 18.20 10.00 7.05
N GLU A 88 17.76 10.38 5.85
CA GLU A 88 18.55 10.19 4.62
C GLU A 88 19.81 11.07 4.58
N LEU A 89 19.73 12.33 5.02
CA LEU A 89 20.92 13.19 5.15
C LEU A 89 21.95 12.64 6.14
N THR A 90 21.49 11.96 7.20
CA THR A 90 22.37 11.38 8.21
C THR A 90 23.09 10.11 7.69
N LYS A 91 22.43 9.36 6.80
CA LYS A 91 23.03 8.19 6.13
C LYS A 91 24.04 8.61 5.06
N ALA A 92 23.78 9.70 4.34
CA ALA A 92 24.69 10.20 3.30
C ALA A 92 25.93 10.92 3.85
N GLY A 93 25.89 11.37 5.10
CA GLY A 93 27.00 12.06 5.78
C GLY A 93 27.98 11.14 6.53
N LYS A 94 27.86 9.81 6.40
CA LYS A 94 28.80 8.80 6.90
C LYS A 94 29.39 8.01 5.74
#